data_AF-A0A4S8LKV2-F1
#
_entry.id   AF-A0A4S8LKV2-F1
#
_cell.length_a   1.000
_cell.length_b   1.000
_cell.length_c   1.000
_cell.angle_alpha   90.00
_cell.angle_beta   90.00
_cell.angle_gamma   90.00
#
_symmetry.space_group_name_H-M   'P 1'
#
loop_
_entity.id
_entity.type
_entity.pdbx_description
1 polymer ?
#
loop_
_entity_poly.entity_id
_entity_poly.type
_entity_poly.pdbx_seq_one_letter_code
_entity_poly.pdbx_strand_id
1 'polypeptide(L)'
;MKSNNCNKYRTKTKKSQKAKTNTIFAYLRPKASPNPSTVSGPLTIASSNGFVSTSTPVHSNPPTPTTVTPIPNPLPQPDIIPAFRMTQLSILQRLGDAIKVLSSTVPEATDTDTLAIFCSPDVHCPADIPQDELWERWVNGTMHVFRDLNEDEKKNLVRLGRKGVDAYYHFVEYFVEQRGVNPQLFESRTEWLIESMKPYFQATTPAETQSHTSLPFPISSQPIFELENEVVDLTDDATIPEPSENQHRAQCKGHVLMFQPGQSPHTNYPLHFISTSIYPGDTQLIQGIEWCSTRVNMVNGLDENTKFDYYSHKQLVEWITRKDRQINTLKLRGLNDARLLHGRATALDDYKRFWKLGIQGLIDLHERAVVGAYHPRSYEEQDFMKGLINLRMGSVRMAHFAHRAEGLPAVSTLRAHSTIKPLIPSPSQVQKSEVQRNIDIILPPADTGAVQRQTNRPVIHAVLMFDEIAVEQRIQYDNESNHFLGVCREHGGKTAVEFNTMDDLDELYCGIDDGEIHQAHEVL
;
A
#
# COMPACT_ATOMS: atom_id res chain seq x y z
N MET A 1 6.44 25.59 35.81
CA MET A 1 7.75 25.08 35.35
C MET A 1 7.61 24.66 33.89
N LYS A 2 7.91 25.56 32.94
CA LYS A 2 7.61 25.39 31.50
C LYS A 2 8.80 24.80 30.73
N SER A 3 8.48 24.07 29.66
CA SER A 3 9.30 23.28 28.72
C SER A 3 10.80 23.69 28.56
N ASN A 4 11.68 23.10 29.37
CA ASN A 4 13.13 23.11 29.15
C ASN A 4 13.62 21.94 28.27
N ASN A 5 12.75 20.98 27.93
CA ASN A 5 13.15 19.78 27.22
C ASN A 5 13.19 19.98 25.70
N CYS A 6 12.23 20.67 25.09
CA CYS A 6 12.27 20.92 23.64
C CYS A 6 13.46 21.84 23.26
N ASN A 7 13.79 22.84 24.09
CA ASN A 7 14.99 23.68 23.91
C ASN A 7 16.32 22.90 24.01
N LYS A 8 16.38 21.80 24.78
CA LYS A 8 17.56 20.92 24.84
C LYS A 8 17.75 20.13 23.55
N TYR A 9 16.68 19.71 22.88
CA TYR A 9 16.78 19.06 21.57
C TYR A 9 17.22 20.07 20.50
N ARG A 10 16.65 21.28 20.50
CA ARG A 10 16.99 22.37 19.57
C ARG A 10 18.45 22.83 19.68
N THR A 11 19.00 22.88 20.89
CA THR A 11 20.41 23.24 21.11
C THR A 11 21.38 22.12 20.71
N LYS A 12 20.98 20.85 20.83
CA LYS A 12 21.78 19.70 20.36
C LYS A 12 21.80 19.60 18.83
N THR A 13 20.68 19.80 18.14
CA THR A 13 20.64 19.77 16.66
C THR A 13 21.36 20.96 16.04
N LYS A 14 21.22 22.18 16.59
CA LYS A 14 21.99 23.35 16.12
C LYS A 14 23.50 23.19 16.30
N LYS A 15 23.97 22.50 17.35
CA LYS A 15 25.40 22.13 17.50
C LYS A 15 25.84 21.08 16.48
N SER A 16 24.97 20.12 16.13
CA SER A 16 25.26 19.10 15.10
C SER A 16 25.26 19.67 13.67
N GLN A 17 24.40 20.63 13.35
CA GLN A 17 24.33 21.22 12.00
C GLN A 17 25.49 22.19 11.74
N LYS A 18 25.94 22.96 12.74
CA LYS A 18 27.13 23.81 12.61
C LYS A 18 28.42 23.04 12.31
N ALA A 19 28.45 21.72 12.57
CA ALA A 19 29.61 20.88 12.28
C ALA A 19 29.56 20.21 10.88
N LYS A 20 28.46 20.33 10.12
CA LYS A 20 28.28 19.62 8.83
C LYS A 20 27.98 20.51 7.62
N THR A 21 27.91 21.82 7.79
CA THR A 21 27.83 22.77 6.65
C THR A 21 29.22 23.06 6.08
N ASN A 22 29.82 22.06 5.45
CA ASN A 22 30.70 22.24 4.30
C ASN A 22 30.37 21.11 3.32
N THR A 23 30.24 21.48 2.04
CA THR A 23 30.14 20.59 0.86
C THR A 23 28.86 19.75 0.69
N ILE A 24 27.98 20.20 -0.23
CA ILE A 24 27.46 19.46 -1.42
C ILE A 24 26.22 20.14 -2.04
N PHE A 25 25.43 20.92 -1.29
CA PHE A 25 24.16 21.49 -1.79
C PHE A 25 24.25 22.85 -2.50
N ALA A 26 25.45 23.35 -2.85
CA ALA A 26 25.60 24.63 -3.54
C ALA A 26 25.21 24.59 -5.04
N TYR A 27 25.04 23.41 -5.63
CA TYR A 27 24.83 23.23 -7.09
C TYR A 27 23.37 23.19 -7.55
N LEU A 28 22.37 23.26 -6.65
CA LEU A 28 20.95 23.09 -7.02
C LEU A 28 20.09 24.33 -6.76
N ARG A 29 20.64 25.54 -6.80
CA ARG A 29 19.82 26.77 -6.82
C ARG A 29 19.72 27.34 -8.23
N PRO A 30 18.54 27.30 -8.89
CA PRO A 30 18.30 28.12 -10.06
C PRO A 30 18.36 29.59 -9.66
N LYS A 31 19.23 30.38 -10.30
CA LYS A 31 19.15 31.84 -10.28
C LYS A 31 17.97 32.26 -11.17
N ALA A 32 16.88 32.70 -10.57
CA ALA A 32 15.83 33.42 -11.32
C ALA A 32 16.34 34.84 -11.62
N SER A 33 16.58 35.14 -12.88
CA SER A 33 16.69 36.52 -13.38
C SER A 33 15.36 36.92 -14.03
N PRO A 34 14.80 38.11 -13.71
CA PRO A 34 13.58 38.57 -14.34
C PRO A 34 13.86 38.99 -15.79
N ASN A 35 13.26 38.29 -16.75
CA ASN A 35 13.20 38.75 -18.14
C ASN A 35 12.00 39.71 -18.29
N PRO A 36 12.17 40.90 -18.88
CA PRO A 36 11.06 41.79 -19.21
C PRO A 36 10.20 41.19 -20.32
N SER A 37 8.88 41.31 -20.16
CA SER A 37 7.87 40.81 -21.08
C SER A 37 7.85 41.63 -22.37
N THR A 38 8.16 40.99 -23.49
CA THR A 38 8.04 41.58 -24.83
C THR A 38 7.39 40.58 -25.78
N VAL A 39 6.07 40.44 -25.70
CA VAL A 39 5.26 39.89 -26.80
C VAL A 39 3.99 40.72 -26.93
N SER A 40 3.92 41.45 -28.03
CA SER A 40 2.73 42.14 -28.52
C SER A 40 1.62 41.14 -28.81
N GLY A 41 0.43 41.37 -28.25
CA GLY A 41 -0.74 40.50 -28.45
C GLY A 41 -1.25 40.51 -29.90
N PRO A 42 -1.91 39.43 -30.35
CA PRO A 42 -2.53 39.38 -31.66
C PRO A 42 -3.85 40.17 -31.69
N LEU A 43 -4.07 40.78 -32.85
CA LEU A 43 -5.21 41.61 -33.24
C LEU A 43 -6.56 40.90 -33.09
N THR A 44 -7.51 41.65 -32.56
CA THR A 44 -8.94 41.37 -32.50
C THR A 44 -9.52 41.22 -33.92
N ILE A 45 -9.96 40.01 -34.27
CA ILE A 45 -10.79 39.79 -35.47
C ILE A 45 -12.25 39.98 -35.07
N ALA A 46 -12.89 40.93 -35.74
CA ALA A 46 -14.29 41.28 -35.59
C ALA A 46 -15.21 40.09 -35.93
N SER A 47 -16.17 39.84 -35.05
CA SER A 47 -17.23 38.87 -35.26
C SER A 47 -18.28 39.46 -36.21
N SER A 48 -18.39 38.91 -37.41
CA SER A 48 -19.45 39.21 -38.36
C SER A 48 -20.68 38.34 -38.07
N ASN A 49 -21.80 39.02 -37.86
CA ASN A 49 -23.14 38.45 -37.78
C ASN A 49 -23.54 37.70 -39.06
N GLY A 50 -24.34 36.65 -38.88
CA GLY A 50 -25.39 36.29 -39.83
C GLY A 50 -25.30 34.87 -40.38
N PHE A 51 -25.91 33.90 -39.68
CA PHE A 51 -26.49 32.74 -40.35
C PHE A 51 -27.84 32.40 -39.73
N VAL A 52 -28.88 32.69 -40.49
CA VAL A 52 -30.27 32.30 -40.24
C VAL A 52 -30.40 30.83 -40.63
N SER A 53 -30.73 29.96 -39.66
CA SER A 53 -31.16 28.59 -39.94
C SER A 53 -32.68 28.51 -39.84
N THR A 54 -33.32 28.40 -41.00
CA THR A 54 -34.73 28.05 -41.18
C THR A 54 -34.93 26.57 -40.87
N SER A 55 -35.61 26.27 -39.76
CA SER A 55 -36.12 24.93 -39.47
C SER A 55 -37.45 24.71 -40.20
N THR A 56 -37.51 23.62 -40.97
CA THR A 56 -38.76 23.07 -41.55
C THR A 56 -39.37 22.05 -40.58
N PRO A 57 -40.70 21.92 -40.50
CA PRO A 57 -41.36 20.99 -39.59
C PRO A 57 -41.50 19.62 -40.26
N VAL A 58 -40.93 18.58 -39.64
CA VAL A 58 -41.14 17.18 -40.05
C VAL A 58 -42.37 16.62 -39.33
N HIS A 59 -43.34 16.22 -40.15
CA HIS A 59 -44.55 15.50 -39.77
C HIS A 59 -44.23 14.13 -39.16
N SER A 60 -44.74 13.88 -37.96
CA SER A 60 -44.74 12.57 -37.29
C SER A 60 -45.96 11.74 -37.72
N ASN A 61 -45.73 10.55 -38.26
CA ASN A 61 -46.74 9.50 -38.44
C ASN A 61 -46.62 8.45 -37.32
N PRO A 62 -47.74 7.82 -36.89
CA PRO A 62 -47.76 6.87 -35.78
C PRO A 62 -47.30 5.46 -36.22
N PRO A 63 -46.67 4.67 -35.32
CA PRO A 63 -46.18 3.34 -35.65
C PRO A 63 -47.29 2.28 -35.63
N THR A 64 -47.25 1.42 -36.65
CA THR A 64 -48.07 0.21 -36.83
C THR A 64 -47.52 -0.93 -35.95
N PRO A 65 -48.35 -1.85 -35.41
CA PRO A 65 -47.89 -2.89 -34.50
C PRO A 65 -47.29 -4.08 -35.27
N THR A 66 -46.05 -4.43 -34.94
CA THR A 66 -45.35 -5.59 -35.51
C THR A 66 -45.72 -6.87 -34.76
N THR A 67 -46.22 -7.83 -35.52
CA THR A 67 -46.55 -9.21 -35.12
C THR A 67 -45.35 -9.96 -34.55
N VAL A 68 -45.52 -10.52 -33.35
CA VAL A 68 -44.55 -11.38 -32.66
C VAL A 68 -44.54 -12.78 -33.30
N THR A 69 -43.40 -13.18 -33.85
CA THR A 69 -43.11 -14.58 -34.23
C THR A 69 -42.52 -15.35 -33.05
N PRO A 70 -42.82 -16.67 -32.90
CA PRO A 70 -42.33 -17.47 -31.79
C PRO A 70 -40.86 -17.86 -31.96
N ILE A 71 -40.11 -17.74 -30.86
CA ILE A 71 -38.70 -18.09 -30.71
C ILE A 71 -38.54 -19.63 -30.84
N PRO A 72 -37.65 -20.15 -31.71
CA PRO A 72 -37.33 -21.57 -31.73
C PRO A 72 -36.41 -21.95 -30.57
N ASN A 73 -36.62 -23.15 -30.03
CA ASN A 73 -35.86 -23.74 -28.92
C ASN A 73 -34.33 -23.70 -29.15
N PRO A 74 -33.53 -23.49 -28.08
CA PRO A 74 -32.08 -23.45 -28.19
C PRO A 74 -31.50 -24.82 -28.55
N LEU A 75 -30.58 -24.80 -29.51
CA LEU A 75 -29.72 -25.94 -29.87
C LEU A 75 -28.87 -26.39 -28.67
N PRO A 76 -28.50 -27.68 -28.59
CA PRO A 76 -27.62 -28.18 -27.55
C PRO A 76 -26.25 -27.49 -27.65
N GLN A 77 -25.80 -26.88 -26.55
CA GLN A 77 -24.47 -26.30 -26.48
C GLN A 77 -23.41 -27.40 -26.52
N PRO A 78 -22.33 -27.24 -27.32
CA PRO A 78 -21.18 -28.14 -27.29
C PRO A 78 -20.44 -28.00 -25.94
N ASP A 79 -19.91 -29.12 -25.44
CA ASP A 79 -19.12 -29.18 -24.21
C ASP A 79 -18.03 -28.10 -24.19
N ILE A 80 -18.24 -27.09 -23.36
CA ILE A 80 -17.27 -26.02 -23.10
C ILE A 80 -16.14 -26.65 -22.29
N ILE A 81 -15.02 -26.96 -22.94
CA ILE A 81 -13.77 -27.25 -22.25
C ILE A 81 -13.40 -25.95 -21.50
N PRO A 82 -13.33 -25.94 -20.16
CA PRO A 82 -13.09 -24.72 -19.41
C PRO A 82 -11.72 -24.13 -19.77
N ALA A 83 -11.66 -22.82 -20.00
CA ALA A 83 -10.46 -22.05 -20.36
C ALA A 83 -9.26 -22.30 -19.42
N PHE A 84 -9.54 -22.78 -18.20
CA PHE A 84 -8.56 -23.23 -17.21
C PHE A 84 -7.62 -24.34 -17.71
N ARG A 85 -8.06 -25.23 -18.62
CA ARG A 85 -7.18 -26.27 -19.19
C ARG A 85 -6.14 -25.74 -20.17
N MET A 86 -6.36 -24.58 -20.80
CA MET A 86 -5.41 -24.06 -21.79
C MET A 86 -4.16 -23.43 -21.17
N THR A 87 -4.28 -22.83 -19.98
CA THR A 87 -3.12 -22.28 -19.26
C THR A 87 -2.29 -23.35 -18.54
N GLN A 88 -2.89 -24.48 -18.15
CA GLN A 88 -2.17 -25.62 -17.56
C GLN A 88 -1.12 -26.22 -18.50
N LEU A 89 -1.41 -26.27 -19.80
CA LEU A 89 -0.52 -26.88 -20.78
C LEU A 89 0.70 -26.02 -21.10
N SER A 90 0.64 -24.68 -20.94
CA SER A 90 1.71 -23.81 -21.42
C SER A 90 3.03 -23.99 -20.66
N ILE A 91 2.98 -24.10 -19.33
CA ILE A 91 4.19 -24.16 -18.50
C ILE A 91 4.89 -25.52 -18.56
N LEU A 92 4.13 -26.61 -18.44
CA LEU A 92 4.66 -27.97 -18.54
C LEU A 92 5.17 -28.25 -19.94
N GLN A 93 4.48 -27.76 -20.98
CA GLN A 93 4.96 -27.89 -22.35
C GLN A 93 6.28 -27.13 -22.57
N ARG A 94 6.37 -25.88 -22.09
CA ARG A 94 7.62 -25.08 -22.18
C ARG A 94 8.79 -25.76 -21.46
N LEU A 95 8.58 -26.26 -20.24
CA LEU A 95 9.62 -26.95 -19.48
C LEU A 95 10.01 -28.27 -20.16
N GLY A 96 9.04 -29.07 -20.60
CA GLY A 96 9.28 -30.33 -21.31
C GLY A 96 10.03 -30.12 -22.63
N ASP A 97 9.69 -29.08 -23.39
CA ASP A 97 10.39 -28.73 -24.63
C ASP A 97 11.81 -28.23 -24.36
N ALA A 98 12.02 -27.45 -23.30
CA ALA A 98 13.36 -27.04 -22.87
C ALA A 98 14.23 -28.23 -22.47
N ILE A 99 13.68 -29.24 -21.77
CA ILE A 99 14.38 -30.48 -21.40
C ILE A 99 14.80 -31.26 -22.64
N LYS A 100 13.94 -31.40 -23.66
CA LYS A 100 14.24 -32.11 -24.91
C LYS A 100 15.40 -31.50 -25.69
N VAL A 101 15.64 -30.19 -25.56
CA VAL A 101 16.68 -29.46 -26.29
C VAL A 101 18.02 -29.41 -25.53
N LEU A 102 18.06 -29.87 -24.27
CA LEU A 102 19.31 -29.95 -23.51
C LEU A 102 20.35 -30.83 -24.22
N SER A 103 21.59 -30.38 -24.19
CA SER A 103 22.74 -31.15 -24.67
C SER A 103 22.99 -32.37 -23.78
N SER A 104 23.33 -33.51 -24.40
CA SER A 104 23.80 -34.70 -23.68
C SER A 104 25.13 -34.50 -22.97
N THR A 105 25.77 -33.33 -23.12
CA THR A 105 26.97 -32.93 -22.35
C THR A 105 26.66 -32.51 -20.92
N VAL A 106 25.38 -32.29 -20.59
CA VAL A 106 24.96 -31.97 -19.21
C VAL A 106 25.10 -33.23 -18.34
N PRO A 107 25.81 -33.16 -17.21
CA PRO A 107 26.00 -34.31 -16.34
C PRO A 107 24.69 -34.81 -15.71
N GLU A 108 24.60 -36.13 -15.49
CA GLU A 108 23.47 -36.77 -14.81
C GLU A 108 23.44 -36.41 -13.31
N ALA A 109 22.24 -36.24 -12.77
CA ALA A 109 21.98 -35.90 -11.38
C ALA A 109 22.21 -37.08 -10.43
N THR A 110 22.71 -36.77 -9.25
CA THR A 110 23.01 -37.65 -8.13
C THR A 110 22.04 -37.41 -6.98
N ASP A 111 22.05 -38.28 -5.96
CA ASP A 111 21.23 -38.09 -4.74
C ASP A 111 21.62 -36.86 -3.91
N THR A 112 22.81 -36.32 -4.14
CA THR A 112 23.30 -35.12 -3.43
C THR A 112 22.92 -33.81 -4.12
N ASP A 113 22.39 -33.88 -5.35
CA ASP A 113 22.00 -32.69 -6.09
C ASP A 113 20.74 -32.05 -5.51
N THR A 114 20.68 -30.73 -5.56
CA THR A 114 19.61 -29.92 -4.96
C THR A 114 18.23 -30.26 -5.51
N LEU A 115 18.11 -30.62 -6.79
CA LEU A 115 16.83 -31.02 -7.40
C LEU A 115 16.39 -32.45 -7.04
N ALA A 116 17.26 -33.25 -6.42
CA ALA A 116 16.93 -34.63 -6.05
C ALA A 116 15.79 -34.68 -5.01
N ILE A 117 15.56 -33.60 -4.26
CA ILE A 117 14.44 -33.45 -3.33
C ILE A 117 13.06 -33.55 -4.00
N PHE A 118 13.00 -33.28 -5.30
CA PHE A 118 11.78 -33.35 -6.10
C PHE A 118 11.50 -34.77 -6.63
N CYS A 119 12.41 -35.71 -6.39
CA CYS A 119 12.21 -37.11 -6.73
C CYS A 119 11.12 -37.71 -5.84
N SER A 120 10.11 -38.36 -6.43
CA SER A 120 9.00 -39.02 -5.72
C SER A 120 8.08 -38.06 -4.92
N PRO A 121 7.41 -37.11 -5.59
CA PRO A 121 6.50 -36.16 -4.93
C PRO A 121 5.33 -36.84 -4.19
N ASP A 122 4.95 -38.03 -4.64
CA ASP A 122 3.89 -38.87 -4.07
C ASP A 122 4.24 -39.42 -2.68
N VAL A 123 5.53 -39.71 -2.43
CA VAL A 123 6.00 -40.28 -1.16
C VAL A 123 6.09 -39.21 -0.07
N HIS A 124 6.51 -38.00 -0.43
CA HIS A 124 6.80 -36.94 0.53
C HIS A 124 5.61 -36.01 0.81
N CYS A 125 4.59 -36.02 -0.04
CA CYS A 125 3.41 -35.19 0.11
C CYS A 125 2.32 -35.90 0.93
N PRO A 126 1.92 -35.37 2.11
CA PRO A 126 0.82 -35.95 2.88
C PRO A 126 -0.49 -35.95 2.08
N ALA A 127 -1.19 -37.09 2.11
CA ALA A 127 -2.44 -37.29 1.37
C ALA A 127 -3.64 -36.53 1.99
N ASP A 128 -3.51 -36.06 3.23
CA ASP A 128 -4.54 -35.44 4.04
C ASP A 128 -4.60 -33.91 3.92
N ILE A 129 -3.61 -33.27 3.26
CA ILE A 129 -3.60 -31.81 3.09
C ILE A 129 -4.62 -31.40 2.01
N PRO A 130 -5.58 -30.51 2.33
CA PRO A 130 -6.57 -30.04 1.36
C PRO A 130 -5.92 -29.21 0.25
N GLN A 131 -6.55 -29.20 -0.92
CA GLN A 131 -5.98 -28.64 -2.16
C GLN A 131 -5.62 -27.15 -2.06
N ASP A 132 -6.43 -26.37 -1.36
CA ASP A 132 -6.24 -24.94 -1.14
C ASP A 132 -5.07 -24.60 -0.21
N GLU A 133 -4.74 -25.49 0.74
CA GLU A 133 -3.59 -25.33 1.62
C GLU A 133 -2.30 -26.00 1.11
N LEU A 134 -2.41 -26.85 0.09
CA LEU A 134 -1.31 -27.68 -0.40
C LEU A 134 -0.11 -26.85 -0.88
N TRP A 135 -0.40 -25.73 -1.55
CA TRP A 135 0.64 -24.81 -2.00
C TRP A 135 1.41 -24.23 -0.80
N GLU A 136 0.72 -23.55 0.11
CA GLU A 136 1.37 -22.81 1.19
C GLU A 136 2.06 -23.72 2.21
N ARG A 137 1.41 -24.82 2.59
CA ARG A 137 1.92 -25.67 3.68
C ARG A 137 3.06 -26.59 3.25
N TRP A 138 3.16 -26.91 1.97
CA TRP A 138 4.08 -27.94 1.52
C TRP A 138 4.85 -27.55 0.25
N VAL A 139 4.16 -27.27 -0.87
CA VAL A 139 4.84 -27.02 -2.15
C VAL A 139 5.76 -25.80 -2.05
N ASN A 140 5.28 -24.68 -1.51
CA ASN A 140 6.04 -23.44 -1.34
C ASN A 140 7.30 -23.66 -0.46
N GLY A 141 7.16 -24.47 0.60
CA GLY A 141 8.27 -24.89 1.45
C GLY A 141 9.35 -25.65 0.71
N THR A 142 8.99 -26.66 -0.09
CA THR A 142 9.95 -27.41 -0.92
C THR A 142 10.56 -26.51 -2.02
N MET A 143 9.78 -25.57 -2.54
CA MET A 143 10.21 -24.60 -3.57
C MET A 143 11.16 -23.52 -3.03
N HIS A 144 11.31 -23.34 -1.71
CA HIS A 144 12.28 -22.41 -1.15
C HIS A 144 13.73 -22.74 -1.52
N VAL A 145 13.99 -23.97 -1.99
CA VAL A 145 15.31 -24.35 -2.50
C VAL A 145 15.82 -23.41 -3.61
N PHE A 146 14.92 -22.74 -4.34
CA PHE A 146 15.28 -21.78 -5.38
C PHE A 146 15.54 -20.35 -4.87
N ARG A 147 15.28 -20.03 -3.60
CA ARG A 147 15.31 -18.64 -3.09
C ARG A 147 16.74 -18.11 -2.92
N ASP A 148 17.65 -18.96 -2.46
CA ASP A 148 18.97 -18.53 -1.96
C ASP A 148 20.13 -18.98 -2.86
N LEU A 149 19.86 -19.44 -4.09
CA LEU A 149 20.89 -19.91 -5.02
C LEU A 149 21.65 -18.75 -5.65
N ASN A 150 22.98 -18.76 -5.49
CA ASN A 150 23.89 -17.85 -6.19
C ASN A 150 24.10 -18.29 -7.67
N GLU A 151 24.60 -17.40 -8.54
CA GLU A 151 24.78 -17.67 -9.98
C GLU A 151 25.58 -18.95 -10.31
N ASP A 152 26.53 -19.35 -9.46
CA ASP A 152 27.32 -20.57 -9.67
C ASP A 152 26.53 -21.82 -9.23
N GLU A 153 25.74 -21.73 -8.17
CA GLU A 153 24.79 -22.76 -7.76
C GLU A 153 23.69 -22.96 -8.81
N LYS A 154 23.25 -21.88 -9.50
CA LYS A 154 22.29 -21.98 -10.61
C LYS A 154 22.80 -22.86 -11.74
N LYS A 155 24.08 -22.69 -12.11
CA LYS A 155 24.71 -23.52 -13.16
C LYS A 155 24.82 -24.97 -12.74
N ASN A 156 25.09 -25.22 -11.45
CA ASN A 156 25.19 -26.57 -10.92
C ASN A 156 23.83 -27.27 -10.79
N LEU A 157 22.73 -26.52 -10.77
CA LEU A 157 21.36 -27.03 -10.68
C LEU A 157 20.89 -27.77 -11.95
N VAL A 158 21.43 -27.40 -13.11
CA VAL A 158 21.06 -28.01 -14.39
C VAL A 158 21.79 -29.35 -14.54
N ARG A 159 21.12 -30.42 -14.12
CA ARG A 159 21.56 -31.81 -14.22
C ARG A 159 20.48 -32.66 -14.91
N LEU A 160 20.86 -33.59 -15.78
CA LEU A 160 19.92 -34.47 -16.47
C LEU A 160 19.50 -35.65 -15.58
N GLY A 161 18.41 -36.33 -15.95
CA GLY A 161 18.00 -37.59 -15.35
C GLY A 161 16.98 -37.44 -14.21
N ARG A 162 16.55 -38.60 -13.68
CA ARG A 162 15.42 -38.75 -12.76
C ARG A 162 15.52 -37.99 -11.42
N LYS A 163 16.69 -37.46 -11.09
CA LYS A 163 16.96 -36.67 -9.86
C LYS A 163 17.32 -35.21 -10.16
N GLY A 164 17.31 -34.83 -11.44
CA GLY A 164 17.69 -33.50 -11.92
C GLY A 164 16.47 -32.71 -12.40
N VAL A 165 16.59 -32.08 -13.57
CA VAL A 165 15.51 -31.28 -14.16
C VAL A 165 14.26 -32.13 -14.47
N ASP A 166 14.42 -33.42 -14.79
CA ASP A 166 13.29 -34.34 -15.00
C ASP A 166 12.50 -34.59 -13.69
N ALA A 167 13.18 -34.60 -12.53
CA ALA A 167 12.54 -34.73 -11.24
C ALA A 167 11.62 -33.52 -10.96
N TYR A 168 12.12 -32.32 -11.24
CA TYR A 168 11.34 -31.09 -11.10
C TYR A 168 10.16 -31.06 -12.09
N TYR A 169 10.35 -31.51 -13.33
CA TYR A 169 9.25 -31.63 -14.30
C TYR A 169 8.13 -32.53 -13.77
N HIS A 170 8.45 -33.75 -13.33
CA HIS A 170 7.47 -34.69 -12.79
C HIS A 170 6.84 -34.20 -11.48
N PHE A 171 7.58 -33.43 -10.68
CA PHE A 171 7.04 -32.76 -9.50
C PHE A 171 5.95 -31.75 -9.88
N VAL A 172 6.22 -30.85 -10.82
CA VAL A 172 5.23 -29.87 -11.28
C VAL A 172 4.03 -30.57 -11.93
N GLU A 173 4.28 -31.58 -12.76
CA GLU A 173 3.25 -32.41 -13.41
C GLU A 173 2.32 -33.06 -12.37
N TYR A 174 2.89 -33.70 -11.34
CA TYR A 174 2.12 -34.33 -10.27
C TYR A 174 1.22 -33.33 -9.53
N PHE A 175 1.74 -32.16 -9.12
CA PHE A 175 0.94 -31.19 -8.37
C PHE A 175 -0.12 -30.49 -9.22
N VAL A 176 0.18 -30.19 -10.49
CA VAL A 176 -0.77 -29.55 -11.41
C VAL A 176 -1.84 -30.53 -11.86
N GLU A 177 -1.47 -31.72 -12.33
CA GLU A 177 -2.40 -32.68 -12.93
C GLU A 177 -3.12 -33.54 -11.89
N GLN A 178 -2.42 -34.03 -10.86
CA GLN A 178 -3.00 -34.97 -9.91
C GLN A 178 -3.57 -34.28 -8.66
N ARG A 179 -2.93 -33.20 -8.19
CA ARG A 179 -3.37 -32.47 -6.99
C ARG A 179 -4.13 -31.18 -7.28
N GLY A 180 -4.22 -30.76 -8.55
CA GLY A 180 -5.01 -29.60 -8.97
C GLY A 180 -4.44 -28.25 -8.51
N VAL A 181 -3.14 -28.15 -8.24
CA VAL A 181 -2.49 -26.89 -7.88
C VAL A 181 -2.48 -25.97 -9.11
N ASN A 182 -2.71 -24.66 -8.90
CA ASN A 182 -2.70 -23.69 -10.00
C ASN A 182 -1.30 -23.63 -10.65
N PRO A 183 -1.15 -23.88 -11.97
CA PRO A 183 0.13 -23.84 -12.68
C PRO A 183 0.86 -22.50 -12.58
N GLN A 184 0.13 -21.37 -12.46
CA GLN A 184 0.72 -20.03 -12.38
C GLN A 184 1.61 -19.86 -11.15
N LEU A 185 1.35 -20.62 -10.08
CA LEU A 185 2.17 -20.60 -8.87
C LEU A 185 3.60 -21.12 -9.12
N PHE A 186 3.79 -21.94 -10.17
CA PHE A 186 5.09 -22.47 -10.58
C PHE A 186 5.81 -21.61 -11.63
N GLU A 187 5.15 -20.60 -12.19
CA GLU A 187 5.59 -19.88 -13.39
C GLU A 187 6.96 -19.24 -13.21
N SER A 188 7.10 -18.32 -12.25
CA SER A 188 8.35 -17.59 -12.05
C SER A 188 9.55 -18.51 -11.78
N ARG A 189 9.34 -19.65 -11.11
CA ARG A 189 10.40 -20.63 -10.78
C ARG A 189 10.77 -21.50 -11.96
N THR A 190 9.78 -21.90 -12.74
CA THR A 190 9.98 -22.71 -13.94
C THR A 190 10.65 -21.89 -15.04
N GLU A 191 10.24 -20.64 -15.24
CA GLU A 191 10.91 -19.75 -16.18
C GLU A 191 12.36 -19.51 -15.81
N TRP A 192 12.62 -19.26 -14.52
CA TRP A 192 13.97 -19.10 -14.01
C TRP A 192 14.85 -20.34 -14.26
N LEU A 193 14.29 -21.55 -14.12
CA LEU A 193 15.01 -22.79 -14.40
C LEU A 193 15.28 -22.95 -15.90
N ILE A 194 14.29 -22.65 -16.75
CA ILE A 194 14.44 -22.66 -18.22
C ILE A 194 15.52 -21.67 -18.68
N GLU A 195 15.57 -20.46 -18.11
CA GLU A 195 16.64 -19.49 -18.41
C GLU A 195 18.01 -20.04 -18.03
N SER A 196 18.12 -20.73 -16.89
CA SER A 196 19.36 -21.36 -16.44
C SER A 196 19.80 -22.52 -17.33
N MET A 197 18.86 -23.15 -18.05
CA MET A 197 19.12 -24.24 -19.00
C MET A 197 19.65 -23.74 -20.35
N LYS A 198 19.37 -22.50 -20.75
CA LYS A 198 19.73 -21.95 -22.08
C LYS A 198 21.20 -22.12 -22.48
N PRO A 199 22.20 -21.93 -21.59
CA PRO A 199 23.60 -22.12 -21.96
C PRO A 199 23.95 -23.56 -22.39
N TYR A 200 23.09 -24.53 -22.07
CA TYR A 200 23.28 -25.96 -22.33
C TYR A 200 22.44 -26.47 -23.50
N PHE A 201 21.67 -25.61 -24.16
CA PHE A 201 20.92 -26.02 -25.35
C PHE A 201 21.89 -26.39 -26.46
N GLN A 202 21.59 -27.49 -27.16
CA GLN A 202 22.37 -27.89 -28.32
C GLN A 202 22.36 -26.71 -29.30
N ALA A 203 23.54 -26.22 -29.67
CA ALA A 203 23.67 -25.26 -30.75
C ALA A 203 23.04 -25.94 -31.97
N THR A 204 21.79 -25.57 -32.27
CA THR A 204 21.09 -26.05 -33.45
C THR A 204 21.90 -25.48 -34.58
N THR A 205 22.86 -26.27 -35.07
CA THR A 205 23.76 -25.86 -36.14
C THR A 205 22.80 -25.59 -37.28
N PRO A 206 22.62 -24.32 -37.70
CA PRO A 206 21.63 -24.02 -38.71
C PRO A 206 22.05 -24.83 -39.92
N ALA A 207 21.23 -25.82 -40.28
CA ALA A 207 21.50 -26.71 -41.39
C ALA A 207 21.72 -25.80 -42.60
N GLU A 208 22.96 -25.81 -43.09
CA GLU A 208 23.45 -25.01 -44.20
C GLU A 208 22.65 -25.42 -45.45
N THR A 209 21.48 -24.81 -45.61
CA THR A 209 20.60 -25.00 -46.74
C THR A 209 21.13 -24.11 -47.84
N GLN A 210 22.04 -24.66 -48.63
CA GLN A 210 22.37 -24.11 -49.93
C GLN A 210 21.14 -24.20 -50.83
N SER A 211 20.74 -23.03 -51.37
CA SER A 211 20.24 -22.77 -52.72
C SER A 211 18.91 -22.00 -52.81
N HIS A 212 19.04 -20.78 -53.36
CA HIS A 212 18.18 -20.09 -54.31
C HIS A 212 16.66 -20.03 -54.06
N THR A 213 16.14 -18.83 -53.79
CA THR A 213 15.45 -17.97 -54.80
C THR A 213 14.68 -16.86 -54.08
N SER A 214 14.97 -15.62 -54.44
CA SER A 214 14.38 -14.38 -53.95
C SER A 214 12.96 -14.15 -54.49
N LEU A 215 11.99 -13.85 -53.62
CA LEU A 215 10.89 -12.90 -53.89
C LEU A 215 10.37 -12.27 -52.58
N PRO A 216 9.89 -11.01 -52.60
CA PRO A 216 9.58 -10.24 -51.40
C PRO A 216 8.09 -10.26 -51.03
N PHE A 217 7.79 -10.42 -49.75
CA PHE A 217 6.50 -9.98 -49.16
C PHE A 217 6.77 -9.23 -47.84
N PRO A 218 5.98 -8.19 -47.52
CA PRO A 218 6.19 -7.37 -46.35
C PRO A 218 5.50 -7.99 -45.13
N ILE A 219 6.27 -8.28 -44.09
CA ILE A 219 5.73 -8.63 -42.77
C ILE A 219 5.65 -7.35 -41.95
N SER A 220 4.42 -6.98 -41.60
CA SER A 220 4.10 -6.00 -40.57
C SER A 220 4.41 -6.61 -39.21
N SER A 221 5.41 -6.07 -38.52
CA SER A 221 5.75 -6.40 -37.14
C SER A 221 5.25 -5.29 -36.22
N GLN A 222 4.15 -5.54 -35.51
CA GLN A 222 3.77 -4.78 -34.33
C GLN A 222 4.50 -5.41 -33.12
N PRO A 223 5.24 -4.63 -32.31
CA PRO A 223 5.78 -5.15 -31.06
C PRO A 223 4.69 -5.13 -29.97
N ILE A 224 4.26 -6.32 -29.57
CA ILE A 224 3.48 -6.51 -28.33
C ILE A 224 4.48 -6.40 -27.17
N PHE A 225 4.40 -5.30 -26.42
CA PHE A 225 5.08 -5.16 -25.13
C PHE A 225 4.10 -5.55 -24.03
N GLU A 226 4.22 -6.79 -23.57
CA GLU A 226 3.55 -7.29 -22.38
C GLU A 226 4.53 -7.12 -21.21
N LEU A 227 4.13 -6.38 -20.17
CA LEU A 227 4.97 -6.16 -18.99
C LEU A 227 4.14 -6.42 -17.73
N GLU A 228 4.34 -7.61 -17.18
CA GLU A 228 3.81 -8.01 -15.88
C GLU A 228 4.63 -7.36 -14.77
N ASN A 229 3.96 -6.61 -13.90
CA ASN A 229 4.50 -6.20 -12.62
C ASN A 229 3.55 -6.75 -11.56
N GLU A 230 4.03 -7.78 -10.86
CA GLU A 230 3.43 -8.41 -9.70
C GLU A 230 3.29 -7.39 -8.55
N VAL A 231 2.07 -7.25 -8.02
CA VAL A 231 1.79 -6.44 -6.85
C VAL A 231 1.88 -7.36 -5.64
N VAL A 232 2.89 -7.13 -4.79
CA VAL A 232 3.00 -7.78 -3.48
C VAL A 232 1.85 -7.30 -2.60
N ASP A 233 0.93 -8.20 -2.25
CA ASP A 233 -0.13 -7.96 -1.28
C ASP A 233 0.48 -8.04 0.13
N LEU A 234 0.43 -6.92 0.87
CA LEU A 234 0.69 -6.89 2.30
C LEU A 234 -0.61 -6.52 3.00
N THR A 235 -1.43 -7.53 3.28
CA THR A 235 -2.57 -7.41 4.19
C THR A 235 -2.50 -8.53 5.22
N ASP A 236 -2.04 -8.17 6.42
CA ASP A 236 -2.37 -8.84 7.68
C ASP A 236 -2.54 -7.74 8.74
N ASP A 237 -3.69 -7.07 8.71
CA ASP A 237 -4.18 -6.32 9.87
C ASP A 237 -4.85 -7.33 10.81
N ALA A 238 -4.03 -7.94 11.67
CA ALA A 238 -4.54 -8.62 12.84
C ALA A 238 -5.26 -7.60 13.72
N THR A 239 -6.59 -7.72 13.78
CA THR A 239 -7.45 -6.94 14.66
C THR A 239 -7.04 -7.21 16.10
N ILE A 240 -6.35 -6.27 16.73
CA ILE A 240 -6.14 -6.27 18.17
C ILE A 240 -7.47 -5.87 18.80
N PRO A 241 -8.13 -6.71 19.62
CA PRO A 241 -9.37 -6.33 20.25
C PRO A 241 -9.09 -5.20 21.26
N GLU A 242 -9.81 -4.09 21.10
CA GLU A 242 -9.77 -2.99 22.06
C GLU A 242 -10.25 -3.47 23.45
N PRO A 243 -9.56 -3.10 24.53
CA PRO A 243 -10.06 -3.36 25.88
C PRO A 243 -11.27 -2.46 26.13
N SER A 244 -12.45 -3.07 26.28
CA SER A 244 -13.67 -2.37 26.64
C SER A 244 -13.53 -1.68 28.01
N GLU A 245 -13.31 -0.37 28.01
CA GLU A 245 -13.51 0.50 29.16
C GLU A 245 -15.00 0.58 29.46
N ASN A 246 -15.53 -0.35 30.28
CA ASN A 246 -16.69 -0.16 31.18
C ASN A 246 -17.15 -1.49 31.80
N GLN A 247 -16.24 -2.22 32.43
CA GLN A 247 -16.64 -3.18 33.46
C GLN A 247 -16.33 -2.61 34.83
N HIS A 248 -17.41 -2.31 35.56
CA HIS A 248 -17.42 -1.97 36.97
C HIS A 248 -16.34 -2.75 37.73
N ARG A 249 -15.50 -2.01 38.47
CA ARG A 249 -14.53 -2.56 39.43
C ARG A 249 -15.27 -3.47 40.41
N ALA A 250 -15.40 -4.75 40.08
CA ALA A 250 -15.71 -5.78 41.05
C ALA A 250 -14.56 -5.75 42.05
N GLN A 251 -14.87 -5.39 43.30
CA GLN A 251 -13.94 -5.52 44.42
C GLN A 251 -13.36 -6.93 44.38
N CYS A 252 -12.07 -7.03 44.10
CA CYS A 252 -11.34 -8.28 44.15
C CYS A 252 -11.49 -8.85 45.56
N LYS A 253 -12.25 -9.94 45.71
CA LYS A 253 -12.28 -10.71 46.96
C LYS A 253 -10.92 -11.40 47.06
N GLY A 254 -9.99 -10.76 47.75
CA GLY A 254 -8.68 -11.35 48.02
C GLY A 254 -8.84 -12.74 48.65
N HIS A 255 -8.11 -13.72 48.15
CA HIS A 255 -8.09 -15.05 48.75
C HIS A 255 -7.24 -15.04 50.02
N VAL A 256 -7.84 -15.50 51.12
CA VAL A 256 -7.12 -15.77 52.37
C VAL A 256 -6.53 -17.18 52.25
N LEU A 257 -5.20 -17.26 52.14
CA LEU A 257 -4.50 -18.53 52.18
C LEU A 257 -4.39 -19.00 53.64
N MET A 258 -5.07 -20.11 53.94
CA MET A 258 -5.03 -20.75 55.25
C MET A 258 -3.85 -21.72 55.29
N PHE A 259 -2.90 -21.47 56.19
CA PHE A 259 -1.77 -22.38 56.42
C PHE A 259 -2.07 -23.27 57.63
N GLN A 260 -1.61 -24.53 57.56
CA GLN A 260 -1.70 -25.47 58.68
C GLN A 260 -0.87 -24.94 59.87
N PRO A 261 -1.26 -25.22 61.13
CA PRO A 261 -0.48 -24.82 62.30
C PRO A 261 0.99 -25.24 62.19
N GLY A 262 1.90 -24.27 62.26
CA GLY A 262 3.35 -24.50 62.11
C GLY A 262 3.92 -24.24 60.71
N GLN A 263 3.09 -23.97 59.71
CA GLN A 263 3.55 -23.54 58.39
C GLN A 263 3.42 -22.02 58.25
N SER A 264 4.50 -21.36 57.85
CA SER A 264 4.49 -19.93 57.51
C SER A 264 4.49 -19.76 55.98
N PRO A 265 4.02 -18.62 55.46
CA PRO A 265 4.10 -18.31 54.03
C PRO A 265 5.52 -18.46 53.45
N HIS A 266 6.54 -18.29 54.29
CA HIS A 266 7.95 -18.38 53.93
C HIS A 266 8.46 -19.81 53.72
N THR A 267 7.77 -20.83 54.27
CA THR A 267 8.17 -22.24 54.14
C THR A 267 7.65 -22.93 52.88
N ASN A 268 6.68 -22.35 52.15
CA ASN A 268 6.02 -23.00 51.00
C ASN A 268 6.15 -22.25 49.67
N TYR A 269 6.86 -21.12 49.60
CA TYR A 269 7.04 -20.36 48.35
C TYR A 269 8.53 -20.29 47.93
N PRO A 270 8.92 -20.91 46.80
CA PRO A 270 10.32 -21.08 46.39
C PRO A 270 10.90 -19.88 45.61
N LEU A 271 10.51 -18.64 45.92
CA LEU A 271 11.13 -17.44 45.35
C LEU A 271 11.77 -16.62 46.46
N HIS A 272 13.01 -16.99 46.79
CA HIS A 272 13.90 -16.27 47.67
C HIS A 272 14.31 -14.93 47.03
N PHE A 273 13.67 -13.82 47.42
CA PHE A 273 14.32 -12.51 47.40
C PHE A 273 14.91 -12.26 48.79
N ILE A 274 16.19 -12.58 48.94
CA ILE A 274 16.95 -12.30 50.16
C ILE A 274 17.25 -10.80 50.17
N SER A 275 16.51 -10.05 50.98
CA SER A 275 16.95 -8.75 51.49
C SER A 275 17.38 -8.94 52.93
N THR A 276 18.67 -9.25 53.13
CA THR A 276 19.30 -9.31 54.45
C THR A 276 19.94 -7.97 54.76
N SER A 277 19.18 -7.07 55.38
CA SER A 277 19.67 -6.16 56.44
C SER A 277 18.50 -5.38 57.07
N ILE A 278 17.86 -5.98 58.07
CA ILE A 278 17.00 -5.22 58.99
C ILE A 278 17.77 -5.08 60.31
N TYR A 279 18.07 -3.83 60.67
CA TYR A 279 18.66 -3.49 61.96
C TYR A 279 17.64 -3.71 63.09
N PRO A 280 18.06 -4.21 64.26
CA PRO A 280 17.18 -4.41 65.40
C PRO A 280 17.03 -3.11 66.18
N GLY A 281 15.97 -2.37 65.91
CA GLY A 281 15.57 -1.22 66.70
C GLY A 281 14.22 -0.72 66.22
N ASP A 282 13.22 -0.84 67.08
CA ASP A 282 11.84 -0.36 66.92
C ASP A 282 10.87 -1.24 66.10
N THR A 283 10.47 -2.36 66.73
CA THR A 283 9.13 -2.95 66.50
C THR A 283 8.42 -3.11 67.83
N GLN A 284 7.43 -2.25 68.09
CA GLN A 284 6.43 -2.51 69.12
C GLN A 284 5.40 -3.49 68.56
N LEU A 285 5.30 -4.63 69.23
CA LEU A 285 4.36 -5.70 68.92
C LEU A 285 2.93 -5.27 69.32
N ILE A 286 2.22 -4.57 68.43
CA ILE A 286 0.78 -4.36 68.55
C ILE A 286 0.07 -5.49 67.79
N GLN A 287 -0.88 -6.12 68.47
CA GLN A 287 -1.64 -7.28 68.00
C GLN A 287 -2.22 -7.08 66.60
N GLY A 288 -1.89 -8.02 65.72
CA GLY A 288 -2.77 -8.49 64.66
C GLY A 288 -2.72 -7.67 63.38
N ILE A 289 -1.95 -8.19 62.42
CA ILE A 289 -1.90 -7.79 61.01
C ILE A 289 -0.90 -6.66 60.72
N GLU A 290 0.39 -6.98 60.77
CA GLU A 290 1.41 -6.33 59.95
C GLU A 290 1.12 -6.64 58.46
N TRP A 291 0.29 -5.82 57.81
CA TRP A 291 0.43 -5.64 56.36
C TRP A 291 1.70 -4.82 56.14
N CYS A 292 2.79 -5.55 55.93
CA CYS A 292 4.11 -5.07 55.53
C CYS A 292 4.03 -3.78 54.68
N SER A 293 4.68 -2.72 55.18
CA SER A 293 4.93 -1.42 54.52
C SER A 293 5.36 -1.56 53.04
N THR A 294 5.96 -2.70 52.68
CA THR A 294 6.30 -3.11 51.32
C THR A 294 5.14 -3.05 50.32
N ARG A 295 3.89 -3.36 50.70
CA ARG A 295 2.75 -3.34 49.76
C ARG A 295 2.32 -1.91 49.42
N VAL A 296 2.37 -1.00 50.41
CA VAL A 296 2.11 0.43 50.20
C VAL A 296 3.20 1.03 49.33
N ASN A 297 4.47 0.68 49.54
CA ASN A 297 5.59 1.14 48.71
C ASN A 297 5.58 0.56 47.29
N MET A 298 5.07 -0.67 47.09
CA MET A 298 4.89 -1.24 45.75
C MET A 298 3.80 -0.51 44.94
N VAL A 299 2.72 -0.09 45.60
CA VAL A 299 1.59 0.58 44.94
C VAL A 299 1.83 2.08 44.77
N ASN A 300 2.36 2.74 45.80
CA ASN A 300 2.52 4.20 45.83
C ASN A 300 3.88 4.67 45.32
N GLY A 301 4.84 3.74 45.15
CA GLY A 301 6.21 4.07 44.80
C GLY A 301 7.06 4.43 46.01
N LEU A 302 8.39 4.43 45.82
CA LEU A 302 9.33 4.96 46.81
C LEU A 302 9.28 6.49 46.79
N ASP A 303 9.50 7.12 47.94
CA ASP A 303 9.61 8.58 48.08
C ASP A 303 10.68 9.13 47.11
N GLU A 304 10.39 10.28 46.48
CA GLU A 304 11.25 10.93 45.50
C GLU A 304 12.67 11.26 46.03
N ASN A 305 12.84 11.30 47.35
CA ASN A 305 14.13 11.55 48.02
C ASN A 305 14.93 10.28 48.35
N THR A 306 14.42 9.08 48.02
CA THR A 306 15.16 7.85 48.29
C THR A 306 16.38 7.75 47.39
N LYS A 307 17.54 7.52 48.01
CA LYS A 307 18.86 7.50 47.35
C LYS A 307 19.15 6.22 46.56
N PHE A 308 18.15 5.36 46.38
CA PHE A 308 18.31 4.04 45.77
C PHE A 308 17.99 4.11 44.27
N ASP A 309 18.86 3.54 43.44
CA ASP A 309 18.74 3.51 41.97
C ASP A 309 17.62 2.59 41.42
N TYR A 310 16.78 2.05 42.30
CA TYR A 310 15.76 1.07 41.91
C TYR A 310 14.41 1.75 41.66
N TYR A 311 13.91 1.61 40.43
CA TYR A 311 12.57 2.06 40.06
C TYR A 311 11.50 1.22 40.79
N SER A 312 10.47 1.88 41.31
CA SER A 312 9.26 1.20 41.80
C SER A 312 8.53 0.48 40.68
N HIS A 313 7.66 -0.49 41.01
CA HIS A 313 6.86 -1.21 40.02
C HIS A 313 6.03 -0.26 39.15
N LYS A 314 5.42 0.77 39.76
CA LYS A 314 4.68 1.82 39.04
C LYS A 314 5.58 2.57 38.06
N GLN A 315 6.77 3.00 38.48
CA GLN A 315 7.73 3.68 37.59
C GLN A 315 8.23 2.77 36.47
N LEU A 316 8.42 1.47 36.73
CA LEU A 316 8.76 0.48 35.70
C LEU A 316 7.65 0.33 34.66
N VAL A 317 6.39 0.25 35.09
CA VAL A 317 5.24 0.20 34.18
C VAL A 317 5.16 1.48 33.34
N GLU A 318 5.24 2.65 33.96
CA GLU A 318 5.27 3.94 33.26
C GLU A 318 6.43 4.03 32.25
N TRP A 319 7.61 3.53 32.64
CA TRP A 319 8.78 3.49 31.76
C TRP A 319 8.60 2.53 30.58
N ILE A 320 8.02 1.36 30.80
CA ILE A 320 7.66 0.41 29.73
C ILE A 320 6.66 1.05 28.77
N THR A 321 5.57 1.63 29.27
CA THR A 321 4.57 2.31 28.43
C THR A 321 5.19 3.45 27.63
N ARG A 322 6.11 4.22 28.24
CA ARG A 322 6.86 5.26 27.53
C ARG A 322 7.75 4.67 26.43
N LYS A 323 8.39 3.53 26.67
CA LYS A 323 9.22 2.84 25.67
C LYS A 323 8.38 2.26 24.53
N ASP A 324 7.22 1.70 24.83
CA ASP A 324 6.28 1.20 23.81
C ASP A 324 5.81 2.34 22.91
N ARG A 325 5.49 3.52 23.47
CA ARG A 325 5.19 4.71 22.67
C ARG A 325 6.34 5.09 21.75
N GLN A 326 7.57 5.13 22.27
CA GLN A 326 8.76 5.41 21.45
C GLN A 326 8.95 4.39 20.32
N ILE A 327 8.75 3.10 20.61
CA ILE A 327 8.83 2.02 19.62
C ILE A 327 7.76 2.20 18.55
N ASN A 328 6.52 2.48 18.93
CA ASN A 328 5.42 2.67 17.99
C ASN A 328 5.64 3.91 17.10
N THR A 329 6.13 5.02 17.66
CA THR A 329 6.53 6.19 16.87
C THR A 329 7.61 5.84 15.85
N LEU A 330 8.63 5.06 16.23
CA LEU A 330 9.68 4.61 15.32
C LEU A 330 9.16 3.64 14.24
N LYS A 331 8.24 2.74 14.59
CA LYS A 331 7.57 1.84 13.63
C LYS A 331 6.77 2.63 12.60
N LEU A 332 5.93 3.57 13.04
CA LEU A 332 5.14 4.43 12.15
C LEU A 332 6.04 5.27 11.24
N ARG A 333 7.15 5.80 11.78
CA ARG A 333 8.17 6.49 10.97
C ARG A 333 8.78 5.56 9.92
N GLY A 334 9.17 4.35 10.30
CA GLY A 334 9.70 3.35 9.38
C GLY A 334 8.71 2.97 8.26
N LEU A 335 7.43 2.82 8.58
CA LEU A 335 6.37 2.56 7.59
C LEU A 335 6.18 3.73 6.63
N ASN A 336 6.18 4.97 7.14
CA ASN A 336 6.07 6.16 6.31
C ASN A 336 7.31 6.34 5.40
N ASP A 337 8.51 6.11 5.94
CA ASP A 337 9.75 6.14 5.17
C ASP A 337 9.75 5.04 4.08
N ALA A 338 9.26 3.83 4.40
CA ALA A 338 9.11 2.75 3.42
C ALA A 338 8.10 3.10 2.32
N ARG A 339 6.94 3.67 2.64
CA ARG A 339 5.96 4.15 1.65
C ARG A 339 6.53 5.26 0.78
N LEU A 340 7.26 6.21 1.37
CA LEU A 340 7.92 7.28 0.65
C LEU A 340 9.01 6.74 -0.30
N LEU A 341 9.83 5.80 0.16
CA LEU A 341 10.86 5.15 -0.65
C LEU A 341 10.24 4.33 -1.78
N HIS A 342 9.15 3.62 -1.51
CA HIS A 342 8.41 2.88 -2.53
C HIS A 342 7.86 3.83 -3.60
N GLY A 343 7.20 4.92 -3.21
CA GLY A 343 6.73 5.94 -4.16
C GLY A 343 7.86 6.55 -5.00
N ARG A 344 9.04 6.79 -4.40
CA ARG A 344 10.23 7.25 -5.12
C ARG A 344 10.80 6.19 -6.06
N ALA A 345 10.81 4.91 -5.66
CA ALA A 345 11.26 3.80 -6.48
C ALA A 345 10.36 3.64 -7.71
N THR A 346 9.03 3.69 -7.54
CA THR A 346 8.07 3.69 -8.64
C THR A 346 8.30 4.87 -9.58
N ALA A 347 8.47 6.08 -9.04
CA ALA A 347 8.77 7.26 -9.86
C ALA A 347 10.11 7.14 -10.61
N LEU A 348 11.12 6.51 -10.01
CA LEU A 348 12.40 6.21 -10.68
C LEU A 348 12.22 5.16 -11.77
N ASP A 349 11.38 4.16 -11.57
CA ASP A 349 11.11 3.16 -12.59
C ASP A 349 10.29 3.73 -13.75
N ASP A 350 9.35 4.64 -13.49
CA ASP A 350 8.68 5.43 -14.53
C ASP A 350 9.68 6.29 -15.30
N TYR A 351 10.63 6.92 -14.59
CA TYR A 351 11.71 7.67 -15.23
C TYR A 351 12.63 6.76 -16.05
N LYS A 352 12.97 5.56 -15.57
CA LYS A 352 13.73 4.57 -16.34
C LYS A 352 12.96 4.09 -17.56
N ARG A 353 11.63 3.89 -17.47
CA ARG A 353 10.80 3.57 -18.64
C ARG A 353 10.85 4.70 -19.66
N PHE A 354 10.73 5.94 -19.21
CA PHE A 354 10.88 7.13 -20.04
C PHE A 354 12.29 7.20 -20.68
N TRP A 355 13.34 6.88 -19.94
CA TRP A 355 14.72 6.83 -20.45
C TRP A 355 15.00 5.64 -21.37
N LYS A 356 14.37 4.49 -21.15
CA LYS A 356 14.47 3.31 -22.03
C LYS A 356 13.80 3.54 -23.36
N LEU A 357 12.68 4.26 -23.40
CA LEU A 357 12.17 4.85 -24.64
C LEU A 357 13.23 5.77 -25.25
N GLY A 358 13.94 6.52 -24.41
CA GLY A 358 15.01 7.41 -24.81
C GLY A 358 14.50 8.61 -25.59
N ILE A 359 15.38 9.58 -25.85
CA ILE A 359 15.04 10.74 -26.69
C ILE A 359 14.59 10.25 -28.08
N GLN A 360 15.22 9.20 -28.60
CA GLN A 360 14.86 8.60 -29.89
C GLN A 360 13.46 8.00 -29.89
N GLY A 361 13.07 7.20 -28.88
CA GLY A 361 11.71 6.66 -28.82
C GLY A 361 10.64 7.73 -28.65
N LEU A 362 10.97 8.85 -28.00
CA LEU A 362 10.05 10.00 -27.91
C LEU A 362 9.91 10.73 -29.24
N ILE A 363 11.02 10.90 -29.98
CA ILE A 363 11.03 11.43 -31.35
C ILE A 363 10.23 10.49 -32.25
N ASP A 364 10.46 9.17 -32.20
CA ASP A 364 9.69 8.17 -32.95
C ASP A 364 8.19 8.26 -32.64
N LEU A 365 7.81 8.44 -31.37
CA LEU A 365 6.41 8.58 -30.98
C LEU A 365 5.80 9.85 -31.58
N HIS A 366 6.56 10.96 -31.62
CA HIS A 366 6.17 12.21 -32.25
C HIS A 366 6.10 12.09 -33.77
N GLU A 367 7.07 11.46 -34.42
CA GLU A 367 7.06 11.23 -35.87
C GLU A 367 5.87 10.34 -36.27
N ARG A 368 5.59 9.29 -35.49
CA ARG A 368 4.37 8.48 -35.66
C ARG A 368 3.12 9.31 -35.42
N ALA A 369 3.11 10.24 -34.46
CA ALA A 369 1.98 11.13 -34.25
C ALA A 369 1.73 12.08 -35.43
N VAL A 370 2.80 12.65 -35.99
CA VAL A 370 2.75 13.54 -37.18
C VAL A 370 2.22 12.80 -38.40
N VAL A 371 2.62 11.53 -38.58
CA VAL A 371 2.13 10.66 -39.67
C VAL A 371 0.72 10.11 -39.40
N GLY A 372 0.16 10.34 -38.20
CA GLY A 372 -1.11 9.73 -37.77
C GLY A 372 -1.01 8.23 -37.49
N ALA A 373 0.19 7.68 -37.38
CA ALA A 373 0.42 6.30 -36.96
C ALA A 373 0.30 6.13 -35.43
N TYR A 374 0.45 7.21 -34.66
CA TYR A 374 0.20 7.23 -33.22
C TYR A 374 -0.83 8.31 -32.87
N HIS A 375 -1.94 7.90 -32.24
CA HIS A 375 -2.91 8.84 -31.70
C HIS A 375 -2.87 8.70 -30.18
N PRO A 376 -2.48 9.75 -29.42
CA PRO A 376 -2.67 9.75 -27.98
C PRO A 376 -4.14 9.44 -27.73
N ARG A 377 -4.42 8.45 -26.87
CA ARG A 377 -5.79 8.07 -26.57
C ARG A 377 -6.49 9.29 -25.96
N SER A 378 -7.38 9.91 -26.73
CA SER A 378 -8.32 10.88 -26.21
C SER A 378 -9.39 10.12 -25.44
N TYR A 379 -9.75 10.63 -24.28
CA TYR A 379 -10.83 10.08 -23.48
C TYR A 379 -12.07 10.93 -23.67
N GLU A 380 -13.21 10.29 -23.89
CA GLU A 380 -14.49 10.98 -23.93
C GLU A 380 -15.04 11.18 -22.52
N GLU A 381 -15.99 12.11 -22.36
CA GLU A 381 -16.63 12.35 -21.05
C GLU A 381 -17.25 11.07 -20.47
N GLN A 382 -17.77 10.18 -21.33
CA GLN A 382 -18.28 8.89 -20.90
C GLN A 382 -17.19 8.00 -20.25
N ASP A 383 -15.96 8.04 -20.75
CA ASP A 383 -14.85 7.27 -20.19
C ASP A 383 -14.43 7.83 -18.83
N PHE A 384 -14.45 9.15 -18.67
CA PHE A 384 -14.21 9.81 -17.39
C PHE A 384 -15.28 9.45 -16.37
N MET A 385 -16.56 9.48 -16.76
CA MET A 385 -17.67 9.10 -15.87
C MET A 385 -17.58 7.63 -15.46
N LYS A 386 -17.29 6.72 -16.39
CA LYS A 386 -17.05 5.30 -16.08
C LYS A 386 -15.85 5.13 -15.14
N GLY A 387 -14.74 5.79 -15.42
CA GLY A 387 -13.54 5.72 -14.58
C GLY A 387 -13.78 6.28 -13.17
N LEU A 388 -14.51 7.39 -13.06
CA LEU A 388 -14.89 7.98 -11.77
C LEU A 388 -15.82 7.05 -10.97
N ILE A 389 -16.79 6.40 -11.61
CA ILE A 389 -17.64 5.40 -10.94
C ILE A 389 -16.79 4.24 -10.41
N ASN A 390 -15.90 3.70 -11.23
CA ASN A 390 -14.96 2.65 -10.79
C ASN A 390 -14.10 3.11 -9.61
N LEU A 391 -13.60 4.35 -9.65
CA LEU A 391 -12.79 4.93 -8.58
C LEU A 391 -13.58 5.12 -7.28
N ARG A 392 -14.85 5.54 -7.35
CA ARG A 392 -15.69 5.80 -6.18
C ARG A 392 -16.28 4.53 -5.58
N MET A 393 -16.67 3.55 -6.41
CA MET A 393 -17.30 2.31 -5.96
C MET A 393 -16.29 1.22 -5.60
N GLY A 394 -15.20 1.07 -6.36
CA GLY A 394 -14.22 0.00 -6.17
C GLY A 394 -12.82 0.50 -5.79
N SER A 395 -12.72 1.75 -5.33
CA SER A 395 -11.46 2.37 -4.91
C SER A 395 -10.43 2.47 -6.05
N VAL A 396 -9.20 2.84 -5.68
CA VAL A 396 -8.05 2.99 -6.58
C VAL A 396 -7.73 1.68 -7.32
N ARG A 397 -7.94 0.53 -6.68
CA ARG A 397 -7.67 -0.79 -7.28
C ARG A 397 -8.57 -1.07 -8.48
N MET A 398 -9.88 -0.86 -8.36
CA MET A 398 -10.82 -1.08 -9.47
C MET A 398 -10.59 -0.09 -10.62
N ALA A 399 -10.29 1.18 -10.31
CA ALA A 399 -9.93 2.15 -11.33
C ALA A 399 -8.64 1.77 -12.10
N HIS A 400 -7.63 1.22 -11.41
CA HIS A 400 -6.44 0.69 -12.07
C HIS A 400 -6.74 -0.52 -12.94
N PHE A 401 -7.58 -1.44 -12.47
CA PHE A 401 -8.03 -2.58 -13.26
C PHE A 401 -8.74 -2.11 -14.53
N ALA A 402 -9.70 -1.18 -14.40
CA ALA A 402 -10.45 -0.64 -15.55
C ALA A 402 -9.56 0.15 -16.51
N HIS A 403 -8.55 0.88 -16.02
CA HIS A 403 -7.53 1.50 -16.85
C HIS A 403 -6.75 0.47 -17.69
N ARG A 404 -6.44 -0.70 -17.13
CA ARG A 404 -5.70 -1.76 -17.84
C ARG A 404 -6.60 -2.59 -18.78
N ALA A 405 -7.79 -2.97 -18.31
CA ALA A 405 -8.68 -3.89 -19.01
C ALA A 405 -9.49 -3.18 -20.12
N GLU A 406 -10.02 -1.99 -19.83
CA GLU A 406 -10.87 -1.24 -20.77
C GLU A 406 -10.12 -0.06 -21.39
N GLY A 407 -8.95 0.27 -20.84
CA GLY A 407 -8.19 1.43 -21.26
C GLY A 407 -8.85 2.75 -20.87
N LEU A 408 -9.56 2.79 -19.73
CA LEU A 408 -10.10 4.04 -19.18
C LEU A 408 -8.97 5.00 -18.72
N PRO A 409 -9.24 6.27 -18.40
CA PRO A 409 -8.21 7.19 -17.92
C PRO A 409 -7.54 6.68 -16.63
N ALA A 410 -6.25 6.99 -16.46
CA ALA A 410 -5.51 6.65 -15.24
C ALA A 410 -6.09 7.37 -14.01
N VAL A 411 -5.86 6.82 -12.81
CA VAL A 411 -6.39 7.37 -11.55
C VAL A 411 -6.01 8.84 -11.33
N SER A 412 -4.79 9.23 -11.67
CA SER A 412 -4.35 10.64 -11.59
C SER A 412 -5.17 11.54 -12.51
N THR A 413 -5.39 11.10 -13.75
CA THR A 413 -6.21 11.78 -14.76
C THR A 413 -7.68 11.86 -14.34
N LEU A 414 -8.23 10.78 -13.75
CA LEU A 414 -9.58 10.76 -13.19
C LEU A 414 -9.72 11.71 -12.00
N ARG A 415 -8.73 11.78 -11.09
CA ARG A 415 -8.74 12.74 -9.98
C ARG A 415 -8.66 14.18 -10.47
N ALA A 416 -7.83 14.44 -11.49
CA ALA A 416 -7.72 15.76 -12.10
C ALA A 416 -8.99 16.20 -12.84
N HIS A 417 -9.74 15.25 -13.43
CA HIS A 417 -11.06 15.49 -14.03
C HIS A 417 -12.23 15.19 -13.07
N SER A 418 -11.98 14.99 -11.78
CA SER A 418 -13.10 14.89 -10.83
C SER A 418 -13.73 16.28 -10.71
N THR A 419 -14.97 16.41 -11.18
CA THR A 419 -15.75 17.67 -11.08
C THR A 419 -16.10 18.04 -9.64
N ILE A 420 -16.02 17.08 -8.71
CA ILE A 420 -16.19 17.31 -7.28
C ILE A 420 -15.01 18.12 -6.77
N LYS A 421 -15.24 19.40 -6.51
CA LYS A 421 -14.26 20.27 -5.84
C LYS A 421 -14.07 19.79 -4.39
N PRO A 422 -12.83 19.66 -3.90
CA PRO A 422 -12.59 19.28 -2.52
C PRO A 422 -13.16 20.34 -1.57
N LEU A 423 -13.73 19.89 -0.45
CA LEU A 423 -14.10 20.79 0.63
C LEU A 423 -12.82 21.33 1.27
N ILE A 424 -12.87 22.58 1.71
CA ILE A 424 -11.75 23.25 2.35
C ILE A 424 -11.85 22.96 3.85
N PRO A 425 -10.86 22.26 4.42
CA PRO A 425 -10.84 22.01 5.85
C PRO A 425 -10.48 23.29 6.59
N SER A 426 -11.12 23.55 7.73
CA SER A 426 -10.73 24.61 8.65
C SER A 426 -9.59 24.09 9.54
N PRO A 427 -8.36 24.63 9.44
CA PRO A 427 -7.23 24.15 10.23
C PRO A 427 -7.34 24.50 11.73
N SER A 428 -8.19 25.46 12.08
CA SER A 428 -8.42 25.89 13.46
C SER A 428 -9.90 26.27 13.69
N GLN A 429 -10.18 27.48 14.17
CA GLN A 429 -11.55 27.96 14.35
C GLN A 429 -12.21 28.16 12.97
N VAL A 430 -13.38 27.54 12.79
CA VAL A 430 -14.14 27.60 11.54
C VAL A 430 -14.46 29.04 11.17
N GLN A 431 -14.03 29.47 9.98
CA GLN A 431 -14.31 30.82 9.50
C GLN A 431 -15.58 30.85 8.65
N LYS A 432 -16.35 31.95 8.76
CA LYS A 432 -17.56 32.15 7.96
C LYS A 432 -17.28 32.06 6.45
N SER A 433 -16.12 32.54 6.00
CA SER A 433 -15.68 32.47 4.61
C SER A 433 -15.47 31.04 4.12
N GLU A 434 -14.90 30.17 4.96
CA GLU A 434 -14.67 28.75 4.66
C GLU A 434 -15.99 28.01 4.53
N VAL A 435 -16.91 28.23 5.50
CA VAL A 435 -18.25 27.64 5.48
C VAL A 435 -19.01 28.08 4.25
N GLN A 436 -19.01 29.37 3.93
CA GLN A 436 -19.68 29.88 2.73
C GLN A 436 -19.09 29.24 1.47
N ARG A 437 -17.76 29.13 1.37
CA ARG A 437 -17.10 28.53 0.22
C ARG A 437 -17.42 27.03 0.08
N ASN A 438 -17.48 26.29 1.18
CA ASN A 438 -17.89 24.88 1.18
C ASN A 438 -19.37 24.72 0.80
N ILE A 439 -20.25 25.63 1.26
CA ILE A 439 -21.64 25.67 0.80
C ILE A 439 -21.71 25.93 -0.70
N ASP A 440 -20.95 26.90 -1.23
CA ASP A 440 -20.93 27.22 -2.66
C ASP A 440 -20.35 26.08 -3.52
N ILE A 441 -19.48 25.23 -2.94
CA ILE A 441 -18.96 24.01 -3.57
C ILE A 441 -20.05 22.94 -3.67
N ILE A 442 -20.81 22.71 -2.60
CA ILE A 442 -21.85 21.67 -2.53
C ILE A 442 -23.12 22.10 -3.26
N LEU A 443 -23.49 23.38 -3.16
CA LEU A 443 -24.69 23.99 -3.71
C LEU A 443 -24.30 25.20 -4.57
N PRO A 444 -23.79 24.97 -5.81
CA PRO A 444 -23.43 26.06 -6.70
C PRO A 444 -24.58 27.06 -6.87
N PRO A 445 -24.32 28.39 -6.82
CA PRO A 445 -25.35 29.41 -7.00
C PRO A 445 -26.13 29.29 -8.32
N ALA A 446 -25.51 28.71 -9.36
CA ALA A 446 -26.14 28.44 -10.65
C ALA A 446 -27.32 27.45 -10.51
N ASP A 447 -27.17 26.42 -9.69
CA ASP A 447 -28.15 25.35 -9.52
C ASP A 447 -29.30 25.82 -8.61
N THR A 448 -28.96 26.51 -7.52
CA THR A 448 -29.96 27.07 -6.60
C THR A 448 -30.82 28.14 -7.29
N GLY A 449 -30.22 28.99 -8.13
CA GLY A 449 -30.93 29.99 -8.92
C GLY A 449 -31.83 29.41 -10.01
N ALA A 450 -31.54 28.21 -10.52
CA ALA A 450 -32.41 27.52 -11.48
C ALA A 450 -33.66 26.94 -10.79
N VAL A 451 -33.48 26.31 -9.63
CA VAL A 451 -34.58 25.76 -8.81
C VAL A 451 -35.51 26.86 -8.31
N GLN A 452 -34.96 28.01 -7.89
CA GLN A 452 -35.74 29.15 -7.44
C GLN A 452 -36.61 29.74 -8.58
N ARG A 453 -36.06 29.80 -9.80
CA ARG A 453 -36.81 30.24 -10.98
C ARG A 453 -37.92 29.26 -11.40
N GLN A 454 -37.69 27.96 -11.27
CA GLN A 454 -38.68 26.95 -11.64
C GLN A 454 -39.86 26.89 -10.67
N THR A 455 -39.61 27.05 -9.38
CA THR A 455 -40.64 26.81 -8.35
C THR A 455 -41.48 28.04 -8.02
N ASN A 456 -41.04 29.24 -8.40
CA ASN A 456 -41.66 30.54 -8.07
C ASN A 456 -42.04 30.69 -6.58
N ARG A 457 -41.41 29.88 -5.71
CA ARG A 457 -41.65 29.81 -4.27
C ARG A 457 -40.39 30.31 -3.57
N PRO A 458 -40.52 31.26 -2.64
CA PRO A 458 -39.38 31.94 -2.04
C PRO A 458 -38.58 31.10 -1.02
N VAL A 459 -39.02 29.87 -0.70
CA VAL A 459 -38.41 29.10 0.40
C VAL A 459 -38.20 27.64 -0.01
N ILE A 460 -36.93 27.29 -0.21
CA ILE A 460 -36.47 25.92 -0.09
C ILE A 460 -36.22 25.73 1.41
N HIS A 461 -37.11 25.00 2.10
CA HIS A 461 -36.87 24.65 3.49
C HIS A 461 -35.67 23.70 3.53
N ALA A 462 -34.54 24.17 4.07
CA ALA A 462 -33.36 23.36 4.29
C ALA A 462 -33.17 23.17 5.80
N VAL A 463 -33.04 21.92 6.22
CA VAL A 463 -32.65 21.56 7.59
C VAL A 463 -31.16 21.27 7.56
N LEU A 464 -30.38 22.04 8.30
CA LEU A 464 -28.94 21.82 8.45
C LEU A 464 -28.72 21.08 9.77
N MET A 465 -28.25 19.84 9.68
CA MET A 465 -27.89 19.02 10.83
C MET A 465 -26.38 18.94 10.93
N PHE A 466 -25.84 19.22 12.10
CA PHE A 466 -24.43 19.05 12.43
C PHE A 466 -24.30 17.90 13.40
N ASP A 467 -23.32 17.04 13.17
CA ASP A 467 -22.93 15.98 14.09
C ASP A 467 -21.41 15.86 14.03
N GLU A 468 -20.82 15.36 15.11
CA GLU A 468 -19.38 15.13 15.21
C GLU A 468 -19.04 13.72 14.73
N ILE A 469 -18.05 13.61 13.86
CA ILE A 469 -17.54 12.32 13.40
C ILE A 469 -16.23 12.06 14.13
N ALA A 470 -16.17 10.95 14.86
CA ALA A 470 -14.92 10.47 15.45
C ALA A 470 -13.92 10.15 14.33
N VAL A 471 -12.72 10.72 14.42
CA VAL A 471 -11.65 10.53 13.43
C VAL A 471 -10.40 9.95 14.08
N GLU A 472 -9.58 9.33 13.24
CA GLU A 472 -8.25 8.91 13.66
C GLU A 472 -7.39 10.13 14.03
N GLN A 473 -6.81 10.11 15.23
CA GLN A 473 -5.95 11.18 15.73
C GLN A 473 -4.62 11.21 14.95
N ARG A 474 -4.58 12.02 13.89
CA ARG A 474 -3.40 12.17 13.02
C ARG A 474 -3.24 13.60 12.55
N ILE A 475 -1.99 14.08 12.61
CA ILE A 475 -1.61 15.33 11.97
C ILE A 475 -1.41 15.07 10.47
N GLN A 476 -2.07 15.88 9.64
CA GLN A 476 -1.93 15.85 8.18
C GLN A 476 -1.46 17.21 7.68
N TYR A 477 -0.74 17.24 6.56
CA TYR A 477 -0.38 18.50 5.90
C TYR A 477 -1.25 18.66 4.66
N ASP A 478 -1.96 19.77 4.57
CA ASP A 478 -2.71 20.15 3.38
C ASP A 478 -1.88 21.10 2.51
N ASN A 479 -1.55 20.65 1.30
CA ASN A 479 -0.74 21.39 0.36
C ASN A 479 -1.51 22.55 -0.28
N GLU A 480 -2.84 22.49 -0.35
CA GLU A 480 -3.63 23.57 -0.95
C GLU A 480 -3.73 24.79 -0.04
N SER A 481 -4.00 24.57 1.25
CA SER A 481 -4.04 25.67 2.23
C SER A 481 -2.68 26.00 2.84
N ASN A 482 -1.65 25.15 2.69
CA ASN A 482 -0.36 25.26 3.39
C ASN A 482 -0.51 25.23 4.93
N HIS A 483 -1.42 24.38 5.43
CA HIS A 483 -1.69 24.24 6.87
C HIS A 483 -1.58 22.78 7.35
N PHE A 484 -1.30 22.63 8.63
CA PHE A 484 -1.44 21.38 9.36
C PHE A 484 -2.90 21.17 9.77
N LEU A 485 -3.43 19.98 9.53
CA LEU A 485 -4.76 19.54 9.92
C LEU A 485 -4.66 18.50 11.04
N GLY A 486 -5.77 18.27 11.74
CA GLY A 486 -5.85 17.29 12.81
C GLY A 486 -5.40 17.79 14.18
N VAL A 487 -5.24 19.11 14.35
CA VAL A 487 -5.10 19.77 15.67
C VAL A 487 -6.49 20.07 16.20
N CYS A 488 -6.75 19.80 17.48
CA CYS A 488 -8.05 20.13 18.07
C CYS A 488 -8.31 21.65 18.07
N ARG A 489 -9.57 22.04 17.91
CA ARG A 489 -9.96 23.46 17.71
C ARG A 489 -9.51 24.37 18.86
N GLU A 490 -9.61 23.90 20.10
CA GLU A 490 -9.22 24.65 21.30
C GLU A 490 -7.71 24.96 21.37
N HIS A 491 -6.90 24.16 20.68
CA HIS A 491 -5.44 24.27 20.69
C HIS A 491 -4.84 24.77 19.39
N GLY A 492 -5.63 24.92 18.32
CA GLY A 492 -5.16 25.49 17.05
C GLY A 492 -4.57 26.89 17.19
N GLY A 493 -5.04 27.70 18.15
CA GLY A 493 -4.47 29.03 18.41
C GLY A 493 -3.18 29.05 19.25
N LYS A 494 -2.77 27.91 19.83
CA LYS A 494 -1.57 27.83 20.68
C LYS A 494 -0.28 27.51 19.92
N THR A 495 -0.39 27.16 18.63
CA THR A 495 0.74 26.73 17.79
C THR A 495 0.62 27.29 16.38
N ALA A 496 1.71 27.30 15.64
CA ALA A 496 1.68 27.65 14.22
C ALA A 496 1.04 26.50 13.43
N VAL A 497 -0.19 26.72 12.96
CA VAL A 497 -0.90 25.75 12.11
C VAL A 497 -0.55 25.96 10.63
N GLU A 498 -0.15 27.16 10.23
CA GLU A 498 0.39 27.44 8.90
C GLU A 498 1.84 26.97 8.82
N PHE A 499 2.19 26.23 7.77
CA PHE A 499 3.54 25.72 7.58
C PHE A 499 4.41 26.76 6.87
N ASN A 500 5.29 27.44 7.62
CA ASN A 500 6.26 28.38 7.04
C ASN A 500 7.66 27.78 7.02
N THR A 501 8.01 27.01 8.05
CA THR A 501 9.33 26.44 8.26
C THR A 501 9.26 25.06 8.94
N MET A 502 10.35 24.30 8.85
CA MET A 502 10.48 23.04 9.60
C MET A 502 10.46 23.24 11.13
N ASP A 503 10.81 24.44 11.61
CA ASP A 503 10.74 24.76 13.04
C ASP A 503 9.28 24.77 13.52
N ASP A 504 8.30 25.12 12.67
CA ASP A 504 6.87 25.12 13.00
C ASP A 504 6.36 23.69 13.20
N LEU A 505 6.83 22.76 12.36
CA LEU A 505 6.53 21.33 12.48
C LEU A 505 7.09 20.76 13.79
N ASP A 506 8.35 21.09 14.11
CA ASP A 506 9.00 20.66 15.35
C ASP A 506 8.28 21.24 16.59
N GLU A 507 7.82 22.50 16.52
CA GLU A 507 7.05 23.15 17.58
C GLU A 507 5.70 22.45 17.80
N LEU A 508 4.99 22.14 16.71
CA LEU A 508 3.73 21.40 16.76
C LEU A 508 3.90 20.04 17.44
N TYR A 509 4.90 19.24 17.04
CA TYR A 509 5.15 17.93 17.66
C TYR A 509 5.63 18.03 19.10
N CYS A 510 6.48 19.01 19.44
CA CYS A 510 6.85 19.26 20.84
C CYS A 510 5.62 19.58 21.70
N GLY A 511 4.69 20.41 21.19
CA GLY A 511 3.48 20.73 21.92
C GLY A 511 2.53 19.54 22.09
N ILE A 512 2.50 18.62 21.12
CA ILE A 512 1.76 17.35 21.23
C ILE A 512 2.41 16.44 22.29
N ASP A 513 3.74 16.28 22.26
CA ASP A 513 4.48 15.43 23.20
C ASP A 513 4.42 15.97 24.65
N ASP A 514 4.43 17.30 24.81
CA ASP A 514 4.30 17.98 26.10
C ASP A 514 2.84 18.00 26.60
N GLY A 515 1.86 17.59 25.78
CA GLY A 515 0.43 17.62 26.11
C GLY A 515 -0.17 19.03 26.14
N GLU A 516 0.51 20.02 25.56
CA GLU A 516 0.02 21.40 25.44
C GLU A 516 -0.95 21.57 24.25
N ILE A 517 -0.80 20.69 23.25
CA ILE A 517 -1.62 20.62 22.04
C ILE A 517 -2.21 19.21 21.97
N HIS A 518 -3.51 19.11 21.70
CA HIS A 518 -4.14 17.81 21.45
C HIS A 518 -4.45 17.62 19.96
N GLN A 519 -4.34 16.37 19.53
CA GLN A 519 -4.85 15.95 18.23
C GLN A 519 -6.39 15.96 18.26
N ALA A 520 -7.00 16.27 17.13
CA ALA A 520 -8.44 16.22 16.97
C ALA A 520 -8.90 14.75 17.03
N HIS A 521 -9.86 14.48 17.91
CA HIS A 521 -10.55 13.18 18.00
C HIS A 521 -11.88 13.20 17.24
N GLU A 522 -12.41 14.38 16.96
CA GLU A 522 -13.68 14.62 16.29
C GLU A 522 -13.53 15.70 15.22
N VAL A 523 -14.29 15.56 14.12
CA VAL A 523 -14.42 16.57 13.05
C VAL A 523 -15.89 16.86 12.84
N LEU A 524 -16.19 18.15 12.64
CA LEU A 524 -17.53 18.74 12.48
C LEU A 524 -17.80 19.12 11.03
#